data_AF-A0A7K9XR00-F1
#
_entry.id   AF-A0A7K9XR00-F1
#
_cell.length_a   1.000
_cell.length_b   1.000
_cell.length_c   1.000
_cell.angle_alpha   90.00
_cell.angle_beta   90.00
_cell.angle_gamma   90.00
#
_symmetry.space_group_name_H-M   'P 1'
#
loop_
_entity.id
_entity.type
_entity.pdbx_description
1 polymer ?
#
loop_
_entity_poly.entity_id
_entity_poly.type
_entity_poly.pdbx_seq_one_letter_code
_entity_poly.pdbx_strand_id
1 'polypeptide(L)'
;SCKNADGVEFYNEINLYARVNSKDSREKRSDRSITCFMRKWKEKVAWPRITKENIKPAWLSVDFDNWRDWEGDEEVERAMVEQYAELLEKVTDKGPPPAM
;
A
#
# COMPACT_ATOMS: atom_id res chain seq x y z
N SER A 1 -25.15 9.65 -6.50
CA SER A 1 -24.86 9.57 -5.05
C SER A 1 -24.66 8.10 -4.67
N CYS A 2 -24.04 7.79 -3.53
CA CYS A 2 -23.83 6.41 -3.09
C CYS A 2 -25.06 5.92 -2.34
N LYS A 3 -25.96 5.25 -3.08
CA LYS A 3 -27.24 4.76 -2.58
C LYS A 3 -27.39 3.27 -2.88
N ASN A 4 -28.10 2.54 -2.03
CA ASN A 4 -28.48 1.16 -2.33
C ASN A 4 -29.63 1.12 -3.37
N ALA A 5 -30.10 -0.08 -3.71
CA ALA A 5 -31.21 -0.29 -4.66
C ALA A 5 -32.51 0.41 -4.22
N ASP A 6 -32.72 0.57 -2.91
CA ASP A 6 -33.88 1.23 -2.32
C ASP A 6 -33.73 2.76 -2.23
N GLY A 7 -32.61 3.31 -2.72
CA GLY A 7 -32.34 4.75 -2.69
C GLY A 7 -31.83 5.28 -1.34
N VAL A 8 -31.53 4.39 -0.39
CA VAL A 8 -30.98 4.74 0.94
C VAL A 8 -29.49 5.07 0.81
N GLU A 9 -29.07 6.18 1.42
CA GLU A 9 -27.66 6.60 1.42
C GLU A 9 -26.80 5.68 2.29
N PHE A 10 -25.64 5.31 1.77
CA PHE A 10 -24.66 4.57 2.55
C PHE A 10 -23.97 5.49 3.55
N TYR A 11 -23.86 5.02 4.80
CA TYR A 11 -23.12 5.68 5.86
C TYR A 11 -22.26 4.65 6.59
N ASN A 12 -20.96 4.93 6.71
CA ASN A 12 -19.99 4.08 7.39
C ASN A 12 -19.11 4.96 8.28
N GLU A 13 -18.98 4.56 9.55
CA GLU A 13 -18.11 5.22 10.52
C GLU A 13 -17.27 4.17 11.24
N ILE A 14 -15.97 4.45 11.38
CA ILE A 14 -15.05 3.69 12.21
C ILE A 14 -14.07 4.63 12.92
N ASN A 15 -13.69 4.28 14.14
CA ASN A 15 -12.53 4.88 14.80
C ASN A 15 -11.27 4.18 14.31
N LEU A 16 -10.35 4.91 13.66
CA LEU A 16 -9.11 4.34 13.13
C LEU A 16 -8.13 3.91 14.23
N TYR A 17 -7.31 2.90 13.93
CA TYR A 17 -6.34 2.31 14.86
C TYR A 17 -5.38 3.35 15.47
N ALA A 18 -4.88 4.27 14.65
CA ALA A 18 -4.10 5.41 15.08
C ALA A 18 -4.40 6.65 14.23
N ARG A 19 -3.77 7.79 14.54
CA ARG A 19 -3.97 9.04 13.82
C ARG A 19 -3.51 8.92 12.36
N VAL A 20 -4.28 9.54 11.47
CA VAL A 20 -3.97 9.73 10.04
C VAL A 20 -3.85 11.21 9.73
N ASN A 21 -3.10 11.55 8.69
CA ASN A 21 -3.02 12.89 8.16
C ASN A 21 -4.15 13.11 7.15
N SER A 22 -5.21 13.80 7.55
CA SER A 22 -6.35 14.07 6.68
C SER A 22 -6.00 14.96 5.49
N LYS A 23 -4.98 15.84 5.61
CA LYS A 23 -4.58 16.76 4.53
C LYS A 23 -3.83 16.06 3.40
N ASP A 24 -3.24 14.90 3.68
CA ASP A 24 -2.49 14.07 2.73
C ASP A 24 -3.22 12.74 2.44
N SER A 25 -4.47 12.63 2.89
CA SER A 25 -5.37 11.54 2.55
C SER A 25 -6.30 11.98 1.43
N ARG A 26 -6.73 11.03 0.60
CA ARG A 26 -7.57 11.30 -0.58
C ARG A 26 -8.44 10.12 -0.94
N GLU A 27 -9.56 10.38 -1.59
CA GLU A 27 -10.43 9.37 -2.15
C GLU A 27 -10.42 9.39 -3.68
N LYS A 28 -10.58 8.20 -4.28
CA LYS A 28 -10.82 8.03 -5.70
C LYS A 28 -12.17 7.36 -5.88
N ARG A 29 -13.06 8.01 -6.61
CA ARG A 29 -14.37 7.47 -6.97
C ARG A 29 -14.34 6.85 -8.36
N SER A 30 -14.95 5.68 -8.48
CA SER A 30 -15.31 5.05 -9.76
C SER A 30 -16.80 4.72 -9.77
N ASP A 31 -17.30 4.18 -10.89
CA ASP A 31 -18.68 3.70 -10.98
C ASP A 31 -18.93 2.48 -10.08
N ARG A 32 -17.89 1.73 -9.74
CA ARG A 32 -17.99 0.45 -8.99
C ARG A 32 -17.58 0.54 -7.52
N SER A 33 -16.77 1.53 -7.16
CA SER A 33 -16.21 1.63 -5.81
C SER A 33 -15.72 3.04 -5.46
N ILE A 34 -15.54 3.27 -4.17
CA ILE A 34 -14.78 4.39 -3.64
C ILE A 34 -13.55 3.80 -2.94
N THR A 35 -12.36 4.20 -3.39
CA THR A 35 -11.09 3.80 -2.77
C THR A 35 -10.57 4.96 -1.92
N CYS A 36 -10.38 4.72 -0.63
CA CYS A 36 -9.85 5.70 0.31
C CYS A 36 -8.34 5.44 0.54
N PHE A 37 -7.50 6.40 0.19
CA PHE A 37 -6.07 6.39 0.46
C PHE A 37 -5.80 7.19 1.74
N MET A 38 -5.33 6.52 2.79
CA MET A 38 -5.10 7.14 4.10
C MET A 38 -3.62 7.23 4.41
N ARG A 39 -3.13 8.45 4.65
CA ARG A 39 -1.77 8.68 5.11
C ARG A 39 -1.68 8.45 6.61
N LYS A 40 -1.05 7.36 7.05
CA LYS A 40 -0.68 7.16 8.47
C LYS A 40 0.21 8.31 8.95
N TRP A 41 -0.01 8.79 10.18
CA TRP A 41 0.84 9.84 10.76
C TRP A 41 2.24 9.33 11.15
N LYS A 42 2.31 8.08 11.62
CA LYS A 42 3.56 7.37 11.85
C LYS A 42 3.81 6.42 10.69
N GLU A 43 4.89 6.66 9.96
CA GLU A 43 5.35 5.77 8.89
C GLU A 43 5.98 4.52 9.47
N LYS A 44 6.06 3.45 8.67
CA LYS A 44 6.68 2.17 9.05
C LYS A 44 6.14 1.57 10.36
N VAL A 45 4.85 1.77 10.63
CA VAL A 45 4.17 1.16 11.78
C VAL A 45 3.06 0.23 11.29
N ALA A 46 3.16 -1.04 11.70
CA ALA A 46 2.16 -2.05 11.44
C ALA A 46 0.84 -1.72 12.13
N TRP A 47 -0.24 -1.87 11.37
CA TRP A 47 -1.60 -1.78 11.88
C TRP A 47 -2.17 -3.20 11.81
N PRO A 48 -2.30 -3.92 12.94
CA PRO A 48 -2.85 -5.28 12.94
C PRO A 48 -4.34 -5.29 12.56
N ARG A 49 -5.01 -4.13 12.63
CA ARG A 49 -6.39 -3.87 12.20
C ARG A 49 -6.52 -2.39 11.85
N ILE A 50 -7.57 -2.05 11.10
CA ILE A 50 -7.87 -0.66 10.73
C ILE A 50 -8.60 0.11 11.84
N THR A 51 -9.31 -0.59 12.73
CA THR A 51 -10.10 0.00 13.81
C THR A 51 -9.32 0.11 15.12
N LYS A 52 -9.64 1.12 15.95
CA LYS A 52 -9.07 1.29 17.30
C LYS A 52 -9.40 0.10 18.20
N GLU A 53 -10.69 -0.20 18.31
CA GLU A 53 -11.19 -1.31 19.11
C GLU A 53 -11.05 -2.63 18.35
N ASN A 54 -10.96 -3.73 19.10
CA ASN A 54 -10.90 -5.10 18.55
C ASN A 54 -12.29 -5.67 18.24
N ILE A 55 -13.18 -4.83 17.69
CA ILE A 55 -14.51 -5.22 17.24
C ILE A 55 -14.52 -5.06 15.73
N LYS A 56 -14.82 -6.14 15.00
CA LYS A 56 -14.91 -6.16 13.55
C LYS A 56 -16.36 -5.95 13.12
N PRO A 57 -16.74 -4.80 12.56
CA PRO A 57 -18.08 -4.62 11.98
C PRO A 57 -18.33 -5.65 10.89
N ALA A 58 -19.56 -6.16 10.79
CA ALA A 58 -19.91 -7.21 9.83
C ALA A 58 -19.66 -6.82 8.36
N TRP A 59 -19.72 -5.52 8.05
CA TRP A 59 -19.52 -4.97 6.71
C TRP A 59 -18.05 -4.73 6.35
N LEU A 60 -17.11 -4.90 7.29
CA LEU A 60 -15.69 -4.58 7.10
C LEU A 60 -14.88 -5.86 6.90
N SER A 61 -14.22 -5.98 5.74
CA SER A 61 -13.36 -7.11 5.36
C SER A 61 -11.98 -6.65 4.92
N VAL A 62 -11.03 -7.60 4.85
CA VAL A 62 -9.69 -7.36 4.32
C VAL A 62 -9.73 -7.50 2.81
N ASP A 63 -9.12 -6.55 2.11
CA ASP A 63 -8.83 -6.65 0.68
C ASP A 63 -7.52 -7.43 0.50
N PHE A 64 -7.63 -8.73 0.24
CA PHE A 64 -6.47 -9.61 0.07
C PHE A 64 -5.78 -9.43 -1.28
N ASP A 65 -6.46 -8.88 -2.30
CA ASP A 65 -5.85 -8.65 -3.62
C ASP A 65 -4.77 -7.55 -3.53
N ASN A 66 -5.01 -6.53 -2.70
CA ASN A 66 -4.09 -5.41 -2.47
C ASN A 66 -3.22 -5.55 -1.20
N TRP A 67 -3.40 -6.59 -0.40
CA TRP A 67 -2.59 -6.80 0.81
C TRP A 67 -1.13 -7.10 0.46
N ARG A 68 -0.20 -6.47 1.19
CA ARG A 68 1.25 -6.66 1.06
C ARG A 68 1.89 -6.71 2.44
N ASP A 69 2.81 -7.64 2.63
CA ASP A 69 3.66 -7.70 3.82
C ASP A 69 4.88 -6.79 3.60
N TRP A 70 4.76 -5.55 4.06
CA TRP A 70 5.74 -4.50 3.81
C TRP A 70 6.89 -4.51 4.85
N GLU A 71 6.80 -5.30 5.93
CA GLU A 71 7.89 -5.53 6.89
C GLU A 71 8.98 -6.41 6.25
N GLY A 72 9.68 -5.87 5.25
CA GLY A 72 10.70 -6.59 4.49
C GLY A 72 10.99 -5.99 3.11
N ASP A 73 10.10 -5.15 2.60
CA ASP A 73 10.25 -4.53 1.27
C ASP A 73 11.58 -3.75 1.14
N GLU A 74 12.03 -3.06 2.20
CA GLU A 74 13.32 -2.32 2.16
C GLU A 74 14.55 -3.23 2.05
N GLU A 75 14.48 -4.45 2.59
CA GLU A 75 15.57 -5.42 2.52
C GLU A 75 15.60 -6.09 1.15
N VAL A 76 14.42 -6.43 0.60
CA VAL A 76 14.27 -6.96 -0.75
C VAL A 76 14.71 -5.92 -1.79
N GLU A 77 14.29 -4.67 -1.64
CA GLU A 77 14.66 -3.57 -2.53
C GLU A 77 16.18 -3.32 -2.48
N ARG A 78 16.78 -3.33 -1.28
CA ARG A 78 18.25 -3.23 -1.13
C ARG A 78 18.98 -4.38 -1.84
N ALA A 79 18.56 -5.62 -1.62
CA ALA A 79 19.16 -6.78 -2.26
C ALA A 79 19.07 -6.71 -3.79
N MET A 80 17.94 -6.22 -4.32
CA MET A 80 17.75 -6.04 -5.76
C MET A 80 18.69 -4.96 -6.34
N VAL A 81 18.87 -3.85 -5.62
CA VAL A 81 19.79 -2.77 -6.01
C VAL A 81 21.24 -3.25 -6.00
N GLU A 82 21.65 -3.99 -4.96
CA GLU A 82 22.99 -4.58 -4.87
C GLU A 82 23.27 -5.53 -6.04
N GLN A 83 22.33 -6.43 -6.33
CA GLN A 83 22.44 -7.35 -7.47
C GLN A 83 22.57 -6.62 -8.82
N TYR A 84 21.82 -5.52 -9.00
CA TYR A 84 21.91 -4.71 -10.21
C TYR A 84 23.25 -3.97 -10.32
N ALA A 85 23.78 -3.47 -9.21
CA ALA A 85 25.10 -2.84 -9.17
C ALA A 85 26.21 -3.83 -9.55
N GLU A 86 26.18 -5.07 -9.03
CA GLU A 86 27.13 -6.12 -9.41
C GLU A 86 27.06 -6.47 -10.90
N LEU A 87 25.84 -6.50 -11.47
CA LEU A 87 25.66 -6.74 -12.91
C LEU A 87 26.31 -5.62 -13.73
N LEU A 88 26.10 -4.35 -13.35
CA LEU A 88 26.72 -3.21 -14.02
C LEU A 88 28.25 -3.26 -13.97
N GLU A 89 28.82 -3.59 -12.81
CA GLU A 89 30.27 -3.75 -12.66
C GLU A 89 30.82 -4.82 -13.61
N LYS A 90 30.14 -5.97 -13.71
CA LYS A 90 30.53 -7.07 -14.62
C LYS A 90 30.46 -6.68 -16.11
N VAL A 91 29.56 -5.80 -16.52
CA VAL A 91 29.46 -5.35 -17.94
C VAL A 91 30.33 -4.13 -18.25
N THR A 92 30.90 -3.47 -17.25
CA THR A 92 31.88 -2.39 -17.46
C THR A 92 33.29 -2.88 -17.78
N ASP A 93 33.54 -4.19 -17.70
CA ASP A 93 34.82 -4.79 -18.08
C ASP A 93 34.99 -4.74 -19.61
N LYS A 94 35.46 -3.59 -20.09
CA LYS A 94 35.80 -3.33 -21.48
C LYS A 94 37.20 -3.88 -21.75
N GLY A 95 37.32 -5.20 -21.79
CA GLY A 95 38.47 -5.85 -22.40
C GLY A 95 38.67 -5.31 -23.83
N PRO A 96 39.92 -5.25 -24.33
CA PRO A 96 40.16 -4.83 -25.70
C PRO A 96 39.32 -5.71 -26.64
N PRO A 97 38.74 -5.13 -27.71
CA PRO A 97 37.95 -5.89 -28.66
C PRO A 97 38.78 -7.08 -29.18
N PRO A 98 38.15 -8.26 -29.38
CA PRO A 98 38.87 -9.46 -29.79
C PRO A 98 39.64 -9.18 -31.09
N ALA A 99 40.89 -9.63 -31.14
CA ALA A 99 41.71 -9.49 -32.33
C ALA A 99 41.09 -10.31 -33.48
N MET A 100 40.96 -9.68 -34.65
CA MET A 100 40.53 -10.33 -35.90
C MET A 100 41.60 -11.28 -36.43
#